data_AF-A0A1U8MJH5-F1
#
_entry.id   AF-A0A1U8MJH5-F1
#
_cell.length_a   1.000
_cell.length_b   1.000
_cell.length_c   1.000
_cell.angle_alpha   90.00
_cell.angle_beta   90.00
_cell.angle_gamma   90.00
#
_symmetry.space_group_name_H-M   'P 1'
#
loop_
_entity.id
_entity.type
_entity.pdbx_description
1 polymer ?
#
loop_
_entity_poly.entity_id
_entity_poly.type
_entity_poly.pdbx_seq_one_letter_code
_entity_poly.pdbx_strand_id
1 'polypeptide(L)'
;MISFFLVTNFLGVGILSTPYALASGGWLSLILLFAIATAAFFSGLLIQRCMDSDSNIRTYPDIGKLAFGKKGRLIVSIFMYIELYLVATGFLILEGDNLQNLFPNMEFEVGQGLTIGGKQGFIIIVSLIILPTVWLDNLSLLSYVSASGVLASGIILGSIIWTGAFEGIGFQQKGTLVNWDGMLTAISLYAFCYCAHPVFPSLYSFMKKKHQFSNVLVVCFILCTITYASMAIFGYLMFGPQIQSQVTLNLPASISSKVAIYTTLVNPIAKYALMVTPIVNAIKTRFSCRYNLRFLSILIGTNLLISTVLVALAIPFFGSLMSLVGALLSITASIILPRLCYLKISGIYRRFNGQLVGICLIIIVGVCLVIFGTYTSVLDIIENF
;
A
#
# COMPACT_ATOMS: atom_id res chain seq x y z
N MET A 1 22.43 0.44 -2.62
CA MET A 1 21.71 0.16 -3.88
C MET A 1 20.55 -0.82 -3.65
N ILE A 2 20.76 -2.06 -3.20
CA ILE A 2 19.66 -3.02 -2.91
C ILE A 2 18.66 -2.49 -1.87
N SER A 3 19.13 -1.90 -0.77
CA SER A 3 18.26 -1.34 0.27
C SER A 3 17.43 -0.14 -0.19
N PHE A 4 17.88 0.57 -1.23
CA PHE A 4 17.15 1.70 -1.81
C PHE A 4 15.96 1.21 -2.64
N PHE A 5 16.17 0.19 -3.47
CA PHE A 5 15.13 -0.41 -4.28
C PHE A 5 14.01 -1.07 -3.45
N LEU A 6 14.36 -1.64 -2.29
CA LEU A 6 13.38 -2.23 -1.38
C LEU A 6 12.39 -1.19 -0.84
N VAL A 7 12.84 -0.01 -0.38
CA VAL A 7 11.93 1.04 0.12
C VAL A 7 10.99 1.52 -0.99
N THR A 8 11.55 1.81 -2.17
CA THR A 8 10.77 2.30 -3.29
C THR A 8 9.77 1.27 -3.82
N ASN A 9 10.04 -0.03 -3.64
CA ASN A 9 9.13 -1.08 -4.07
C ASN A 9 7.80 -1.05 -3.27
N PHE A 10 7.83 -0.75 -1.97
CA PHE A 10 6.62 -0.65 -1.15
C PHE A 10 5.80 0.63 -1.41
N LEU A 11 6.42 1.68 -1.95
CA LEU A 11 5.82 2.99 -2.20
C LEU A 11 5.29 3.14 -3.65
N GLY A 12 4.83 2.06 -4.29
CA GLY A 12 4.53 2.08 -5.74
C GLY A 12 3.12 1.66 -6.15
N VAL A 13 2.28 1.18 -5.24
CA VAL A 13 0.95 0.62 -5.59
C VAL A 13 -0.12 1.70 -5.58
N GLY A 14 -0.04 2.64 -4.63
CA GLY A 14 -0.99 3.76 -4.54
C GLY A 14 -0.94 4.73 -5.71
N ILE A 15 0.06 4.63 -6.60
CA ILE A 15 0.19 5.50 -7.77
C ILE A 15 -1.09 5.53 -8.60
N LEU A 16 -1.74 4.38 -8.80
CA LEU A 16 -2.91 4.25 -9.66
C LEU A 16 -4.17 4.91 -9.09
N SER A 17 -4.28 5.02 -7.77
CA SER A 17 -5.42 5.65 -7.09
C SER A 17 -5.17 7.13 -6.74
N THR A 18 -3.95 7.64 -6.90
CA THR A 18 -3.66 9.05 -6.61
C THR A 18 -4.46 10.05 -7.45
N PRO A 19 -4.79 9.81 -8.74
CA PRO A 19 -5.69 10.68 -9.49
C PRO A 19 -7.12 10.61 -8.97
N TYR A 20 -7.58 9.42 -8.59
CA TYR A 20 -8.89 9.24 -8.00
C TYR A 20 -9.00 9.99 -6.67
N ALA A 21 -7.98 9.88 -5.80
CA ALA A 21 -7.91 10.63 -4.56
C ALA A 21 -7.99 12.15 -4.79
N LEU A 22 -7.26 12.66 -5.80
CA LEU A 22 -7.32 14.09 -6.15
C LEU A 22 -8.70 14.48 -6.71
N ALA A 23 -9.35 13.62 -7.50
CA ALA A 23 -10.69 13.84 -8.00
C ALA A 23 -11.75 13.82 -6.88
N SER A 24 -11.59 12.95 -5.88
CA SER A 24 -12.46 12.86 -4.71
C SER A 24 -12.37 14.11 -3.83
N GLY A 25 -11.17 14.64 -3.57
CA GLY A 25 -10.97 15.79 -2.68
C GLY A 25 -10.89 17.17 -3.37
N GLY A 26 -10.70 17.21 -4.68
CA GLY A 26 -10.42 18.43 -5.46
C GLY A 26 -8.97 18.90 -5.31
N TRP A 27 -8.58 19.94 -6.05
CA TRP A 27 -7.20 20.43 -6.12
C TRP A 27 -6.53 20.74 -4.76
N LEU A 28 -7.26 21.28 -3.79
CA LEU A 28 -6.68 21.56 -2.47
C LEU A 28 -6.28 20.30 -1.69
N SER A 29 -6.86 19.13 -2.00
CA SER A 29 -6.45 17.87 -1.39
C SER A 29 -4.99 17.52 -1.70
N LEU A 30 -4.39 18.07 -2.76
CA LEU A 30 -2.97 17.88 -3.06
C LEU A 30 -2.06 18.41 -1.94
N ILE A 31 -2.49 19.44 -1.21
CA ILE A 31 -1.78 19.93 -0.01
C ILE A 31 -1.72 18.83 1.07
N LEU A 32 -2.78 18.04 1.19
CA LEU A 32 -2.86 16.92 2.13
C LEU A 32 -1.95 15.78 1.73
N LEU A 33 -1.76 15.51 0.43
CA LEU A 33 -0.74 14.57 -0.06
C LEU A 33 0.64 14.95 0.48
N PHE A 34 1.05 16.21 0.35
CA PHE A 34 2.34 16.69 0.87
C PHE A 34 2.41 16.66 2.40
N ALA A 35 1.32 17.01 3.09
CA ALA A 35 1.26 16.95 4.55
C ALA A 35 1.41 15.52 5.07
N ILE A 36 0.71 14.55 4.46
CA ILE A 36 0.79 13.12 4.79
C ILE A 36 2.19 12.58 4.48
N ALA A 37 2.74 12.90 3.30
CA ALA A 37 4.10 12.52 2.93
C ALA A 37 5.12 12.99 3.97
N THR A 38 5.01 14.24 4.42
CA THR A 38 5.86 14.84 5.45
C THR A 38 5.67 14.15 6.80
N ALA A 39 4.42 13.94 7.24
CA ALA A 39 4.11 13.27 8.49
C ALA A 39 4.62 11.82 8.53
N ALA A 40 4.49 11.11 7.41
CA ALA A 40 4.96 9.75 7.19
C ALA A 40 6.49 9.67 7.13
N PHE A 41 7.16 10.62 6.46
CA PHE A 41 8.62 10.72 6.45
C PHE A 41 9.17 10.89 7.88
N PHE A 42 8.58 11.81 8.66
CA PHE A 42 8.95 11.98 10.07
C PHE A 42 8.71 10.71 10.88
N SER A 43 7.60 10.01 10.69
CA SER A 43 7.38 8.70 11.34
C SER A 43 8.48 7.68 10.99
N GLY A 44 8.95 7.66 9.74
CA GLY A 44 10.04 6.78 9.31
C GLY A 44 11.35 7.07 10.07
N LEU A 45 11.65 8.35 10.29
CA LEU A 45 12.77 8.76 11.14
C LEU A 45 12.57 8.38 12.62
N LEU A 46 11.34 8.44 13.13
CA LEU A 46 11.04 7.98 14.49
C LEU A 46 11.23 6.46 14.62
N ILE A 47 10.83 5.68 13.61
CA ILE A 47 11.10 4.24 13.57
C ILE A 47 12.61 3.98 13.64
N GLN A 48 13.40 4.70 12.85
CA GLN A 48 14.86 4.58 12.91
C GLN A 48 15.39 4.85 14.32
N ARG A 49 14.96 5.94 14.97
CA ARG A 49 15.38 6.26 16.34
C ARG A 49 14.97 5.19 17.36
N CYS A 50 13.79 4.59 17.18
CA CYS A 50 13.37 3.44 17.99
C CYS A 50 14.29 2.24 17.75
N MET A 51 14.62 1.92 16.50
CA MET A 51 15.56 0.84 16.15
C MET A 51 16.96 1.07 16.73
N ASP A 52 17.42 2.33 16.78
CA ASP A 52 18.72 2.70 17.32
C ASP A 52 18.80 2.58 18.86
N SER A 53 17.65 2.51 19.54
CA SER A 53 17.58 2.45 21.01
C SER A 53 17.93 1.09 21.61
N ASP A 54 17.76 -0.01 20.86
CA ASP A 54 18.11 -1.37 21.29
C ASP A 54 18.48 -2.23 20.08
N SER A 55 19.69 -2.81 20.13
CA SER A 55 20.25 -3.64 19.05
C SER A 55 19.51 -4.97 18.82
N ASN A 56 18.65 -5.38 19.76
CA ASN A 56 17.82 -6.57 19.67
C ASN A 56 16.55 -6.37 18.84
N ILE A 57 16.18 -5.13 18.52
CA ILE A 57 14.99 -4.86 17.71
C ILE A 57 15.28 -5.25 16.26
N ARG A 58 14.43 -6.13 15.70
CA ARG A 58 14.54 -6.58 14.31
C ARG A 58 13.29 -6.31 13.50
N THR A 59 12.12 -6.30 14.15
CA THR A 59 10.82 -6.20 13.50
C THR A 59 9.97 -5.07 14.08
N TYR A 60 8.92 -4.66 13.36
CA TYR A 60 8.01 -3.63 13.85
C TYR A 60 7.31 -4.00 15.17
N PRO A 61 6.83 -5.24 15.36
CA PRO A 61 6.32 -5.68 16.65
C PRO A 61 7.33 -5.62 17.80
N ASP A 62 8.64 -5.71 17.54
CA ASP A 62 9.66 -5.60 18.59
C ASP A 62 9.77 -4.17 19.13
N ILE A 63 9.54 -3.14 18.30
CA ILE A 63 9.41 -1.75 18.75
C ILE A 63 8.24 -1.63 19.73
N GLY A 64 7.09 -2.22 19.39
CA GLY A 64 5.92 -2.27 20.27
C GLY A 64 6.20 -3.03 21.58
N LYS A 65 7.00 -4.11 21.50
CA LYS A 65 7.44 -4.88 22.68
C LYS A 65 8.30 -4.04 23.61
N LEU A 66 9.25 -3.29 23.06
CA LEU A 66 10.13 -2.43 23.86
C LEU A 66 9.34 -1.31 24.53
N ALA A 67 8.41 -0.68 23.82
CA ALA A 67 7.61 0.42 24.35
C ALA A 67 6.58 -0.02 25.41
N PHE A 68 5.77 -1.04 25.11
CA PHE A 68 4.59 -1.40 25.93
C PHE A 68 4.52 -2.89 26.30
N GLY A 69 5.65 -3.60 26.23
CA GLY A 69 5.72 -5.02 26.58
C GLY A 69 4.91 -5.93 25.66
N LYS A 70 4.44 -7.07 26.18
CA LYS A 70 3.71 -8.08 25.39
C LYS A 70 2.44 -7.53 24.72
N LYS A 71 1.73 -6.61 25.39
CA LYS A 71 0.52 -5.96 24.84
C LYS A 71 0.86 -5.10 23.63
N GLY A 72 1.92 -4.27 23.71
CA GLY A 72 2.39 -3.46 22.60
C GLY A 72 2.80 -4.29 21.39
N ARG A 73 3.55 -5.39 21.62
CA ARG A 73 3.90 -6.34 20.55
C ARG A 73 2.68 -6.89 19.84
N LEU A 74 1.64 -7.27 20.59
CA LEU A 74 0.40 -7.82 20.03
C LEU A 74 -0.33 -6.79 19.18
N ILE A 75 -0.54 -5.57 19.70
CA ILE A 75 -1.25 -4.50 18.98
C ILE A 75 -0.53 -4.15 17.67
N VAL A 76 0.79 -3.93 17.72
CA VAL A 76 1.57 -3.62 16.51
C VAL A 76 1.53 -4.77 15.50
N SER A 77 1.58 -6.02 15.97
CA SER A 77 1.45 -7.20 15.11
C SER A 77 0.09 -7.25 14.39
N ILE A 78 -1.01 -6.98 15.11
CA ILE A 78 -2.37 -7.03 14.56
C ILE A 78 -2.50 -6.03 13.40
N PHE A 79 -2.18 -4.75 13.64
CA PHE A 79 -2.28 -3.72 12.61
C PHE A 79 -1.37 -4.03 11.41
N MET A 80 -0.11 -4.41 11.67
CA MET A 80 0.83 -4.78 10.62
C MET A 80 0.31 -5.93 9.74
N TYR A 81 -0.15 -7.03 10.35
CA TYR A 81 -0.55 -8.21 9.57
C TYR A 81 -1.87 -8.01 8.84
N ILE A 82 -2.83 -7.29 9.43
CA ILE A 82 -4.09 -6.93 8.73
C ILE A 82 -3.79 -5.99 7.56
N GLU A 83 -2.90 -5.01 7.73
CA GLU A 83 -2.49 -4.10 6.65
C GLU A 83 -1.87 -4.87 5.48
N LEU A 84 -0.85 -5.69 5.75
CA LEU A 84 -0.20 -6.50 4.72
C LEU A 84 -1.18 -7.45 4.01
N TYR A 85 -2.13 -8.02 4.75
CA TYR A 85 -3.16 -8.90 4.22
C TYR A 85 -4.13 -8.18 3.27
N LEU A 86 -4.64 -7.01 3.66
CA LEU A 86 -5.60 -6.28 2.83
C LEU A 86 -4.93 -5.58 1.64
N VAL A 87 -3.66 -5.16 1.78
CA VAL A 87 -2.87 -4.69 0.64
C VAL A 87 -2.67 -5.82 -0.38
N ALA A 88 -2.34 -7.03 0.07
CA ALA A 88 -2.24 -8.21 -0.80
C ALA A 88 -3.60 -8.56 -1.45
N THR A 89 -4.70 -8.41 -0.72
CA THR A 89 -6.05 -8.60 -1.26
C THR A 89 -6.34 -7.62 -2.39
N GLY A 90 -6.03 -6.34 -2.21
CA GLY A 90 -6.29 -5.37 -3.28
C GLY A 90 -5.32 -5.44 -4.45
N PHE A 91 -4.17 -6.10 -4.32
CA PHE A 91 -3.39 -6.52 -5.48
C PHE A 91 -4.20 -7.45 -6.39
N LEU A 92 -4.89 -8.44 -5.82
CA LEU A 92 -5.74 -9.34 -6.60
C LEU A 92 -6.89 -8.59 -7.28
N ILE A 93 -7.52 -7.65 -6.58
CA ILE A 93 -8.61 -6.83 -7.15
C ILE A 93 -8.09 -5.98 -8.32
N LEU A 94 -6.94 -5.30 -8.13
CA LEU A 94 -6.28 -4.49 -9.16
C LEU A 94 -5.98 -5.33 -10.41
N GLU A 95 -5.43 -6.53 -10.24
CA GLU A 95 -5.14 -7.43 -11.35
C GLU A 95 -6.43 -7.86 -12.09
N GLY A 96 -7.46 -8.25 -11.34
CA GLY A 96 -8.77 -8.61 -11.89
C GLY A 96 -9.41 -7.47 -12.68
N ASP A 97 -9.39 -6.24 -12.15
CA ASP A 97 -9.93 -5.05 -12.80
C ASP A 97 -9.21 -4.72 -14.10
N ASN A 98 -7.87 -4.74 -14.08
CA ASN A 98 -7.06 -4.40 -15.25
C ASN A 98 -7.14 -5.47 -16.35
N LEU A 99 -7.20 -6.75 -15.98
CA LEU A 99 -7.39 -7.84 -16.96
C LEU A 99 -8.79 -7.81 -17.56
N GLN A 100 -9.84 -7.54 -16.77
CA GLN A 100 -11.19 -7.33 -17.29
C GLN A 100 -11.23 -6.15 -18.26
N ASN A 101 -10.50 -5.07 -17.99
CA ASN A 101 -10.41 -3.92 -18.89
C ASN A 101 -9.72 -4.26 -20.23
N LEU A 102 -8.72 -5.15 -20.21
CA LEU A 102 -8.05 -5.61 -21.44
C LEU A 102 -8.91 -6.60 -22.25
N PHE A 103 -9.72 -7.40 -21.57
CA PHE A 103 -10.50 -8.49 -22.16
C PHE A 103 -11.98 -8.42 -21.71
N PRO A 104 -12.71 -7.37 -22.08
CA PRO A 104 -14.06 -7.11 -21.55
C PRO A 104 -15.09 -8.18 -21.91
N ASN A 105 -14.87 -8.90 -23.02
CA ASN A 105 -15.78 -9.93 -23.54
C ASN A 105 -15.41 -11.35 -23.07
N MET A 106 -14.44 -11.49 -22.15
CA MET A 106 -14.03 -12.81 -21.66
C MET A 106 -14.91 -13.22 -20.48
N GLU A 107 -15.70 -14.28 -20.67
CA GLU A 107 -16.45 -14.95 -19.62
C GLU A 107 -15.88 -16.34 -19.39
N PHE A 108 -15.95 -16.83 -18.15
CA PHE A 108 -15.40 -18.14 -17.78
C PHE A 108 -16.52 -19.10 -17.43
N GLU A 109 -16.77 -20.09 -18.28
CA GLU A 109 -17.69 -21.20 -17.98
C GLU A 109 -16.96 -22.26 -17.15
N VAL A 110 -17.46 -22.56 -15.94
CA VAL A 110 -16.92 -23.62 -15.07
C VAL A 110 -17.96 -24.72 -14.89
N GLY A 111 -17.76 -25.85 -15.56
CA GLY A 111 -18.63 -27.03 -15.44
C GLY A 111 -19.98 -26.88 -16.16
N GLN A 112 -20.99 -27.64 -15.73
CA GLN A 112 -22.33 -27.67 -16.34
C GLN A 112 -23.15 -26.41 -15.99
N GLY A 113 -22.76 -25.25 -16.51
CA GLY A 113 -23.60 -24.04 -16.56
C GLY A 113 -23.35 -22.95 -15.50
N LEU A 114 -22.27 -23.03 -14.71
CA LEU A 114 -21.85 -21.92 -13.83
C LEU A 114 -20.96 -20.95 -14.62
N THR A 115 -21.50 -19.79 -14.98
CA THR A 115 -20.74 -18.69 -15.55
C THR A 115 -20.11 -17.87 -14.43
N ILE A 116 -18.78 -17.82 -14.40
CA ILE A 116 -18.02 -16.91 -13.55
C ILE A 116 -17.78 -15.64 -14.37
N GLY A 117 -18.17 -14.50 -13.81
CA GLY A 117 -17.91 -13.20 -14.43
C GLY A 117 -16.42 -12.99 -14.71
N GLY A 118 -16.08 -12.26 -15.78
CA GLY A 118 -14.71 -12.13 -16.25
C GLY A 118 -13.73 -11.65 -15.17
N LYS A 119 -14.11 -10.62 -14.40
CA LYS A 119 -13.32 -10.12 -13.26
C LYS A 119 -13.02 -11.20 -12.22
N GLN A 120 -14.03 -11.96 -11.79
CA GLN A 120 -13.86 -13.03 -10.81
C GLN A 120 -12.96 -14.14 -11.34
N GLY A 121 -13.10 -14.49 -12.62
CA GLY A 121 -12.22 -15.46 -13.28
C GLY A 121 -10.77 -14.99 -13.36
N PHE A 122 -10.53 -13.72 -13.70
CA PHE A 122 -9.18 -13.15 -13.71
C PHE A 122 -8.54 -13.13 -12.32
N ILE A 123 -9.28 -12.80 -11.26
CA ILE A 123 -8.78 -12.90 -9.87
C ILE A 123 -8.29 -14.33 -9.58
N ILE A 124 -9.07 -15.34 -9.97
CA ILE A 124 -8.71 -16.76 -9.77
C ILE A 124 -7.46 -17.11 -10.58
N ILE A 125 -7.40 -16.78 -11.86
CA ILE A 125 -6.24 -17.06 -12.73
C ILE A 125 -4.96 -16.42 -12.17
N VAL A 126 -5.03 -15.15 -11.81
CA VAL A 126 -3.89 -14.43 -11.23
C VAL A 126 -3.45 -15.07 -9.91
N SER A 127 -4.39 -15.51 -9.08
CA SER A 127 -4.04 -16.23 -7.85
C SER A 127 -3.26 -17.52 -8.13
N LEU A 128 -3.60 -18.27 -9.19
CA LEU A 128 -2.86 -19.47 -9.59
C LEU A 128 -1.44 -19.14 -10.08
N ILE A 129 -1.27 -18.01 -10.77
CA ILE A 129 0.05 -17.50 -11.19
C ILE A 129 0.90 -17.06 -9.99
N ILE A 130 0.27 -16.45 -8.98
CA ILE A 130 0.93 -15.99 -7.75
C ILE A 130 1.28 -17.16 -6.83
N LEU A 131 0.47 -18.22 -6.78
CA LEU A 131 0.66 -19.38 -5.89
C LEU A 131 2.11 -19.92 -5.81
N PRO A 132 2.82 -20.21 -6.92
CA PRO A 132 4.20 -20.68 -6.85
C PRO A 132 5.15 -19.66 -6.21
N THR A 133 4.89 -18.35 -6.36
CA THR A 133 5.72 -17.30 -5.75
C THR A 133 5.63 -17.30 -4.23
N VAL A 134 4.48 -17.68 -3.67
CA VAL A 134 4.26 -17.78 -2.21
C VAL A 134 5.01 -18.98 -1.61
N TRP A 135 5.32 -19.99 -2.43
CA TRP A 135 6.09 -21.16 -1.99
C TRP A 135 7.61 -20.95 -2.03
N LEU A 136 8.07 -19.86 -2.63
CA LEU A 136 9.49 -19.54 -2.71
C LEU A 136 9.98 -18.94 -1.39
N ASP A 137 10.78 -19.71 -0.64
CA ASP A 137 11.43 -19.26 0.60
C ASP A 137 12.66 -18.33 0.33
N ASN A 138 13.00 -18.05 -0.93
CA ASN A 138 14.23 -17.31 -1.31
C ASN A 138 14.00 -15.80 -1.49
N LEU A 139 14.26 -15.04 -0.42
CA LEU A 139 14.18 -13.58 -0.39
C LEU A 139 15.21 -12.86 -1.29
N SER A 140 16.21 -13.56 -1.83
CA SER A 140 17.24 -12.98 -2.71
C SER A 140 16.69 -12.62 -4.11
N LEU A 141 15.80 -13.43 -4.67
CA LEU A 141 15.06 -13.15 -5.92
C LEU A 141 14.20 -11.89 -5.79
N LEU A 142 13.72 -11.65 -4.57
CA LEU A 142 12.85 -10.53 -4.19
C LEU A 142 13.55 -9.16 -4.27
N SER A 143 14.86 -9.15 -4.11
CA SER A 143 15.67 -7.94 -4.25
C SER A 143 15.79 -7.47 -5.71
N TYR A 144 15.80 -8.39 -6.68
CA TYR A 144 15.77 -8.07 -8.12
C TYR A 144 14.38 -7.57 -8.55
N VAL A 145 13.33 -8.21 -8.03
CA VAL A 145 11.94 -7.75 -8.13
C VAL A 145 11.72 -6.35 -7.54
N SER A 146 12.57 -5.92 -6.61
CA SER A 146 12.45 -4.60 -6.00
C SER A 146 12.92 -3.46 -6.90
N ALA A 147 13.96 -3.69 -7.71
CA ALA A 147 14.49 -2.69 -8.63
C ALA A 147 13.55 -2.40 -9.82
N SER A 148 12.78 -3.40 -10.25
CA SER A 148 11.79 -3.23 -11.33
C SER A 148 10.62 -2.33 -10.92
N GLY A 149 10.28 -2.24 -9.63
CA GLY A 149 9.13 -1.46 -9.15
C GLY A 149 9.21 0.04 -9.47
N VAL A 150 10.39 0.66 -9.28
CA VAL A 150 10.60 2.09 -9.60
C VAL A 150 10.51 2.34 -11.10
N LEU A 151 11.18 1.48 -11.87
CA LEU A 151 11.16 1.55 -13.33
C LEU A 151 9.72 1.39 -13.84
N ALA A 152 8.96 0.45 -13.28
CA ALA A 152 7.56 0.23 -13.60
C ALA A 152 6.70 1.47 -13.29
N SER A 153 6.86 2.11 -12.12
CA SER A 153 6.14 3.36 -11.81
C SER A 153 6.49 4.49 -12.78
N GLY A 154 7.77 4.61 -13.20
CA GLY A 154 8.20 5.57 -14.21
C GLY A 154 7.62 5.28 -15.59
N ILE A 155 7.57 4.01 -16.01
CA ILE A 155 6.95 3.58 -17.26
C ILE A 155 5.46 3.88 -17.25
N ILE A 156 4.73 3.54 -16.17
CA ILE A 156 3.30 3.82 -16.04
C ILE A 156 3.03 5.32 -16.16
N LEU A 157 3.79 6.16 -15.44
CA LEU A 157 3.66 7.62 -15.52
C LEU A 157 3.97 8.15 -16.93
N GLY A 158 5.06 7.68 -17.55
CA GLY A 158 5.43 8.06 -18.91
C GLY A 158 4.37 7.67 -19.95
N SER A 159 3.82 6.47 -19.85
CA SER A 159 2.74 5.99 -20.70
C SER A 159 1.47 6.83 -20.54
N ILE A 160 1.09 7.18 -19.31
CA ILE A 160 -0.10 8.01 -19.06
C ILE A 160 0.08 9.42 -19.63
N ILE A 161 1.24 10.05 -19.41
CA ILE A 161 1.55 11.36 -19.99
C ILE A 161 1.54 11.29 -21.52
N TRP A 162 2.11 10.24 -22.10
CA TRP A 162 2.10 10.03 -23.56
C TRP A 162 0.68 9.92 -24.10
N THR A 163 -0.15 9.10 -23.48
CA THR A 163 -1.56 8.94 -23.87
C THR A 163 -2.33 10.25 -23.75
N GLY A 164 -2.09 11.03 -22.69
CA GLY A 164 -2.66 12.37 -22.56
C GLY A 164 -2.22 13.34 -23.67
N ALA A 165 -0.92 13.35 -23.99
CA ALA A 165 -0.34 14.32 -24.92
C ALA A 165 -0.59 14.00 -26.41
N PHE A 166 -0.55 12.72 -26.79
CA PHE A 166 -0.47 12.31 -28.20
C PHE A 166 -1.64 11.44 -28.69
N GLU A 167 -2.48 10.92 -27.79
CA GLU A 167 -3.54 9.96 -28.16
C GLU A 167 -4.95 10.56 -28.01
N GLY A 168 -5.05 11.90 -28.04
CA GLY A 168 -6.32 12.62 -28.20
C GLY A 168 -7.15 12.82 -26.92
N ILE A 169 -6.67 12.40 -25.74
CA ILE A 169 -7.33 12.68 -24.46
C ILE A 169 -7.15 14.14 -24.05
N GLY A 170 -5.92 14.65 -24.17
CA GLY A 170 -5.55 15.99 -23.74
C GLY A 170 -5.53 16.17 -22.22
N PHE A 171 -5.21 17.39 -21.80
CA PHE A 171 -5.16 17.82 -20.40
C PHE A 171 -6.12 19.00 -20.18
N GLN A 172 -7.39 18.79 -20.54
CA GLN A 172 -8.39 19.87 -20.66
C GLN A 172 -9.29 19.99 -19.42
N GLN A 173 -9.29 18.99 -18.53
CA GLN A 173 -10.16 18.98 -17.36
C GLN A 173 -9.71 20.04 -16.36
N LYS A 174 -10.63 20.92 -15.96
CA LYS A 174 -10.34 21.98 -14.97
C LYS A 174 -10.40 21.47 -13.53
N GLY A 175 -11.12 20.36 -13.30
CA GLY A 175 -11.35 19.82 -11.96
C GLY A 175 -12.17 20.74 -11.05
N THR A 176 -12.35 20.32 -9.81
CA THR A 176 -12.98 21.09 -8.73
C THR A 176 -11.91 21.58 -7.78
N LEU A 177 -12.07 22.80 -7.25
CA LEU A 177 -11.08 23.36 -6.31
C LEU A 177 -11.04 22.57 -5.00
N VAL A 178 -12.22 22.29 -4.45
CA VAL A 178 -12.43 21.52 -3.23
C VAL A 178 -13.69 20.70 -3.39
N ASN A 179 -13.64 19.45 -2.96
CA ASN A 179 -14.81 18.64 -2.71
C ASN A 179 -14.73 18.11 -1.28
N TRP A 180 -15.61 18.63 -0.41
CA TRP A 180 -15.60 18.30 1.01
C TRP A 180 -16.07 16.87 1.29
N ASP A 181 -17.03 16.38 0.50
CA ASP A 181 -17.63 15.06 0.68
C ASP A 181 -16.59 13.94 0.48
N GLY A 182 -15.74 14.08 -0.55
CA GLY A 182 -14.67 13.12 -0.84
C GLY A 182 -13.32 13.42 -0.18
N MET A 183 -13.24 14.43 0.71
CA MET A 183 -11.97 14.85 1.31
C MET A 183 -11.36 13.77 2.22
N LEU A 184 -12.20 13.08 3.02
CA LEU A 184 -11.75 11.98 3.88
C LEU A 184 -11.26 10.78 3.06
N THR A 185 -11.94 10.48 1.95
CA THR A 185 -11.52 9.43 1.00
C THR A 185 -10.17 9.78 0.37
N ALA A 186 -9.96 11.04 -0.02
CA ALA A 186 -8.68 11.53 -0.54
C ALA A 186 -7.55 11.38 0.49
N ILE A 187 -7.76 11.83 1.74
CA ILE A 187 -6.80 11.69 2.84
C ILE A 187 -6.44 10.22 3.06
N SER A 188 -7.44 9.34 3.05
CA SER A 188 -7.26 7.92 3.31
C SER A 188 -6.47 7.24 2.19
N LEU A 189 -6.79 7.51 0.93
CA LEU A 189 -6.03 7.00 -0.21
C LEU A 189 -4.59 7.53 -0.24
N TYR A 190 -4.36 8.79 0.10
CA TYR A 190 -3.01 9.32 0.27
C TYR A 190 -2.27 8.67 1.44
N ALA A 191 -2.93 8.39 2.57
CA ALA A 191 -2.34 7.66 3.68
C ALA A 191 -1.92 6.23 3.27
N PHE A 192 -2.76 5.55 2.48
CA PHE A 192 -2.42 4.26 1.88
C PHE A 192 -1.17 4.35 0.98
N CYS A 193 -1.01 5.42 0.21
CA CYS A 193 0.17 5.61 -0.65
C CYS A 193 1.51 5.62 0.12
N TYR A 194 1.50 5.96 1.42
CA TYR A 194 2.69 6.03 2.27
C TYR A 194 2.70 4.98 3.41
N CYS A 195 2.12 3.80 3.18
CA CYS A 195 1.92 2.73 4.17
C CYS A 195 3.11 1.79 4.43
N ALA A 196 4.34 2.19 4.09
CA ALA A 196 5.50 1.27 4.11
C ALA A 196 6.12 1.04 5.51
N HIS A 197 5.61 1.69 6.55
CA HIS A 197 6.22 1.70 7.88
C HIS A 197 6.34 0.35 8.57
N PRO A 198 5.38 -0.59 8.44
CA PRO A 198 5.54 -1.90 9.09
C PRO A 198 6.74 -2.71 8.59
N VAL A 199 7.23 -2.43 7.38
CA VAL A 199 8.39 -3.13 6.80
C VAL A 199 9.71 -2.40 7.03
N PHE A 200 9.69 -1.13 7.45
CA PHE A 200 10.89 -0.33 7.71
C PHE A 200 11.88 -0.97 8.72
N PRO A 201 11.45 -1.52 9.87
CA PRO A 201 12.36 -2.17 10.83
C PRO A 201 13.10 -3.39 10.26
N SER A 202 12.38 -4.22 9.52
CA SER A 202 12.95 -5.39 8.86
C SER A 202 13.99 -4.95 7.84
N LEU A 203 13.65 -3.97 7.00
CA LEU A 203 14.56 -3.40 6.03
C LEU A 203 15.81 -2.79 6.69
N TYR A 204 15.63 -1.98 7.73
CA TYR A 204 16.71 -1.38 8.51
C TYR A 204 17.68 -2.46 9.02
N SER A 205 17.14 -3.58 9.49
CA SER A 205 17.92 -4.72 9.97
C SER A 205 18.70 -5.44 8.86
N PHE A 206 18.22 -5.41 7.62
CA PHE A 206 18.91 -5.97 6.46
C PHE A 206 19.95 -5.02 5.83
N MET A 207 19.98 -3.74 6.21
CA MET A 207 20.96 -2.80 5.69
C MET A 207 22.36 -3.08 6.23
N LYS A 208 23.33 -3.30 5.32
CA LYS A 208 24.75 -3.37 5.68
C LYS A 208 25.25 -2.08 6.34
N LYS A 209 24.83 -0.92 5.83
CA LYS A 209 25.22 0.42 6.31
C LYS A 209 23.99 1.16 6.88
N LYS A 210 23.67 0.89 8.14
CA LYS A 210 22.47 1.41 8.83
C LYS A 210 22.38 2.94 8.88
N HIS A 211 23.51 3.64 9.01
CA HIS A 211 23.55 5.12 9.00
C HIS A 211 23.02 5.74 7.71
N GLN A 212 22.94 4.99 6.61
CA GLN A 212 22.40 5.47 5.34
C GLN A 212 20.87 5.42 5.29
N PHE A 213 20.19 4.82 6.27
CA PHE A 213 18.74 4.64 6.24
C PHE A 213 17.98 5.97 6.10
N SER A 214 18.38 7.02 6.82
CA SER A 214 17.74 8.34 6.70
C SER A 214 17.89 8.91 5.28
N ASN A 215 19.08 8.79 4.68
CA ASN A 215 19.33 9.26 3.31
C ASN A 215 18.49 8.48 2.30
N VAL A 216 18.37 7.15 2.49
CA VAL A 216 17.50 6.31 1.66
C VAL A 216 16.04 6.77 1.81
N LEU A 217 15.55 6.98 3.04
CA LEU A 217 14.20 7.49 3.27
C LEU A 217 13.96 8.81 2.56
N VAL A 218 14.88 9.78 2.64
CA VAL A 218 14.75 11.09 1.98
C VAL A 218 14.56 10.91 0.48
N VAL A 219 15.45 10.17 -0.19
CA VAL A 219 15.36 9.98 -1.64
C VAL A 219 14.08 9.25 -2.02
N CYS A 220 13.69 8.22 -1.27
CA CYS A 220 12.46 7.46 -1.54
C CYS A 220 11.21 8.33 -1.39
N PHE A 221 11.08 9.07 -0.29
CA PHE A 221 9.91 9.94 -0.09
C PHE A 221 9.84 11.06 -1.14
N ILE A 222 10.97 11.65 -1.53
CA ILE A 222 11.00 12.66 -2.60
C ILE A 222 10.52 12.06 -3.93
N LEU A 223 11.12 10.94 -4.36
CA LEU A 223 10.78 10.29 -5.64
C LEU A 223 9.31 9.85 -5.67
N CYS A 224 8.83 9.24 -4.60
CA CYS A 224 7.44 8.78 -4.51
C CYS A 224 6.47 9.96 -4.51
N THR A 225 6.76 11.02 -3.76
CA THR A 225 5.90 12.22 -3.73
C THR A 225 5.84 12.91 -5.09
N ILE A 226 6.97 13.04 -5.80
CA ILE A 226 6.99 13.60 -7.16
C ILE A 226 6.16 12.72 -8.10
N THR A 227 6.33 11.40 -8.01
CA THR A 227 5.62 10.45 -8.89
C THR A 227 4.12 10.45 -8.61
N TYR A 228 3.71 10.41 -7.35
CA TYR A 228 2.31 10.45 -6.94
C TYR A 228 1.65 11.79 -7.25
N ALA A 229 2.31 12.92 -6.98
CA ALA A 229 1.78 14.23 -7.31
C ALA A 229 1.66 14.40 -8.84
N SER A 230 2.68 14.00 -9.61
CA SER A 230 2.62 14.01 -11.08
C SER A 230 1.47 13.16 -11.59
N MET A 231 1.34 11.92 -11.11
CA MET A 231 0.25 11.03 -11.50
C MET A 231 -1.11 11.65 -11.17
N ALA A 232 -1.28 12.13 -9.94
CA ALA A 232 -2.52 12.77 -9.50
C ALA A 232 -2.91 13.94 -10.40
N ILE A 233 -1.98 14.86 -10.66
CA ILE A 233 -2.19 16.05 -11.48
C ILE A 233 -2.53 15.65 -12.92
N PHE A 234 -1.70 14.84 -13.58
CA PHE A 234 -1.92 14.47 -14.98
C PHE A 234 -3.18 13.64 -15.15
N GLY A 235 -3.42 12.65 -14.30
CA GLY A 235 -4.64 11.86 -14.33
C GLY A 235 -5.88 12.73 -14.15
N TYR A 236 -5.87 13.68 -13.20
CA TYR A 236 -6.99 14.59 -12.99
C TYR A 236 -7.24 15.56 -14.14
N LEU A 237 -6.17 16.07 -14.76
CA LEU A 237 -6.28 16.89 -15.98
C LEU A 237 -6.80 16.12 -17.20
N MET A 238 -6.56 14.81 -17.27
CA MET A 238 -7.04 13.94 -18.35
C MET A 238 -8.51 13.59 -18.20
N PHE A 239 -8.91 13.16 -17.00
CA PHE A 239 -10.19 12.45 -16.79
C PHE A 239 -11.14 13.16 -15.82
N GLY A 240 -10.67 14.13 -15.04
CA GLY A 240 -11.52 14.96 -14.20
C GLY A 240 -12.34 14.14 -13.18
N PRO A 241 -13.61 14.50 -12.94
CA PRO A 241 -14.49 13.75 -12.04
C PRO A 241 -14.82 12.31 -12.48
N GLN A 242 -14.54 11.94 -13.74
CA GLN A 242 -14.88 10.62 -14.29
C GLN A 242 -13.80 9.55 -14.01
N ILE A 243 -12.77 9.91 -13.23
CA ILE A 243 -11.70 8.99 -12.85
C ILE A 243 -12.26 7.82 -12.04
N GLN A 244 -11.89 6.62 -12.46
CA GLN A 244 -12.12 5.39 -11.73
C GLN A 244 -11.08 5.22 -10.63
N SER A 245 -11.36 4.32 -9.67
CA SER A 245 -10.46 4.04 -8.54
C SER A 245 -9.02 3.67 -8.93
N GLN A 246 -8.82 3.25 -10.18
CA GLN A 246 -7.53 3.01 -10.80
C GLN A 246 -7.50 3.75 -12.15
N VAL A 247 -6.54 4.66 -12.33
CA VAL A 247 -6.42 5.47 -13.55
C VAL A 247 -6.27 4.64 -14.83
N THR A 248 -5.75 3.42 -14.72
CA THR A 248 -5.59 2.49 -15.85
C THR A 248 -6.92 2.04 -16.44
N LEU A 249 -8.00 2.06 -15.66
CA LEU A 249 -9.34 1.71 -16.13
C LEU A 249 -9.98 2.81 -16.99
N ASN A 250 -9.44 4.03 -16.95
CA ASN A 250 -9.88 5.13 -17.81
C ASN A 250 -9.13 5.19 -19.15
N LEU A 251 -8.08 4.38 -19.32
CA LEU A 251 -7.21 4.46 -20.49
C LEU A 251 -7.88 3.88 -21.75
N PRO A 252 -7.72 4.54 -22.92
CA PRO A 252 -8.24 4.05 -24.19
C PRO A 252 -7.43 2.85 -24.72
N ALA A 253 -7.94 2.16 -25.73
CA ALA A 253 -7.32 0.98 -26.34
C ALA A 253 -6.11 1.29 -27.25
N SER A 254 -5.14 2.07 -26.77
CA SER A 254 -3.91 2.44 -27.49
C SER A 254 -2.70 1.58 -27.06
N ILE A 255 -1.59 1.72 -27.78
CA ILE A 255 -0.34 0.98 -27.46
C ILE A 255 0.22 1.44 -26.12
N SER A 256 0.28 2.75 -25.88
CA SER A 256 0.82 3.31 -24.63
C SER A 256 -0.02 2.92 -23.43
N SER A 257 -1.34 2.88 -23.57
CA SER A 257 -2.24 2.35 -22.55
C SER A 257 -2.00 0.89 -22.26
N LYS A 258 -1.85 0.04 -23.29
CA LYS A 258 -1.52 -1.38 -23.10
C LYS A 258 -0.19 -1.55 -22.37
N VAL A 259 0.83 -0.76 -22.69
CA VAL A 259 2.10 -0.77 -21.96
C VAL A 259 1.90 -0.39 -20.49
N ALA A 260 1.11 0.65 -20.19
CA ALA A 260 0.79 1.03 -18.80
C ALA A 260 0.09 -0.10 -18.05
N ILE A 261 -0.90 -0.74 -18.67
CA ILE A 261 -1.67 -1.83 -18.06
C ILE A 261 -0.79 -3.07 -17.84
N TYR A 262 -0.06 -3.54 -18.86
CA TYR A 262 0.84 -4.69 -18.69
C TYR A 262 1.93 -4.44 -17.65
N THR A 263 2.49 -3.23 -17.61
CA THR A 263 3.47 -2.85 -16.58
C THR A 263 2.84 -2.84 -15.18
N THR A 264 1.58 -2.41 -15.09
CA THR A 264 0.80 -2.45 -13.86
C THR A 264 0.61 -3.88 -13.35
N LEU A 265 0.31 -4.85 -14.23
CA LEU A 265 0.08 -6.25 -13.86
C LEU A 265 1.34 -7.00 -13.36
N VAL A 266 2.54 -6.55 -13.74
CA VAL A 266 3.79 -7.22 -13.32
C VAL A 266 4.09 -6.96 -11.83
N ASN A 267 3.77 -5.76 -11.35
CA ASN A 267 4.18 -5.28 -10.03
C ASN A 267 3.49 -6.03 -8.88
N PRO A 268 2.16 -6.14 -8.82
CA PRO A 268 1.44 -6.81 -7.75
C PRO A 268 1.78 -8.29 -7.65
N ILE A 269 1.90 -9.01 -8.78
CA ILE A 269 2.34 -10.42 -8.81
C ILE A 269 3.66 -10.60 -8.07
N ALA A 270 4.62 -9.72 -8.36
CA ALA A 270 5.96 -9.81 -7.79
C ALA A 270 6.02 -9.34 -6.32
N LYS A 271 5.10 -8.44 -5.91
CA LYS A 271 5.01 -7.90 -4.54
C LYS A 271 4.12 -8.73 -3.63
N TYR A 272 3.26 -9.58 -4.16
CA TYR A 272 2.31 -10.36 -3.37
C TYR A 272 3.05 -11.22 -2.33
N ALA A 273 4.06 -11.98 -2.77
CA ALA A 273 4.88 -12.79 -1.88
C ALA A 273 5.56 -11.97 -0.77
N LEU A 274 6.03 -10.75 -1.08
CA LEU A 274 6.61 -9.82 -0.10
C LEU A 274 5.64 -9.44 1.02
N MET A 275 4.38 -9.19 0.67
CA MET A 275 3.36 -8.77 1.63
C MET A 275 2.95 -9.93 2.55
N VAL A 276 2.83 -11.14 2.03
CA VAL A 276 2.39 -12.30 2.84
C VAL A 276 3.53 -12.94 3.64
N THR A 277 4.79 -12.79 3.22
CA THR A 277 5.96 -13.41 3.87
C THR A 277 6.06 -13.09 5.38
N PRO A 278 5.91 -11.83 5.84
CA PRO A 278 5.93 -11.53 7.27
C PRO A 278 4.85 -12.28 8.06
N ILE A 279 3.66 -12.46 7.47
CA ILE A 279 2.55 -13.20 8.09
C ILE A 279 2.89 -14.69 8.18
N VAL A 280 3.36 -15.28 7.09
CA VAL A 280 3.79 -16.69 7.04
C VAL A 280 4.87 -16.96 8.09
N ASN A 281 5.90 -16.11 8.16
CA ASN A 281 7.00 -16.24 9.11
C ASN A 281 6.53 -16.09 10.57
N ALA A 282 5.60 -15.17 10.84
CA ALA A 282 5.04 -14.98 12.17
C ALA A 282 4.25 -16.20 12.66
N ILE A 283 3.51 -16.86 11.76
CA ILE A 283 2.76 -18.08 12.07
C ILE A 283 3.74 -19.26 12.20
N LYS A 284 4.67 -19.43 11.25
CA LYS A 284 5.67 -20.50 11.23
C LYS A 284 6.51 -20.53 12.51
N THR A 285 6.96 -19.36 12.99
CA THR A 285 7.74 -19.26 14.25
C THR A 285 6.98 -19.74 15.48
N ARG A 286 5.64 -19.67 15.49
CA ARG A 286 4.83 -20.24 16.59
C ARG A 286 4.75 -21.76 16.59
N PHE A 287 4.91 -22.40 15.44
CA PHE A 287 4.76 -23.86 15.26
C PHE A 287 6.09 -24.57 14.92
N SER A 288 7.22 -23.85 14.97
CA SER A 288 8.52 -24.32 14.48
C SER A 288 9.08 -25.55 15.20
N CYS A 289 8.61 -25.85 16.42
CA CYS A 289 9.09 -26.99 17.20
C CYS A 289 8.42 -28.33 16.84
N ARG A 290 7.39 -28.35 15.97
CA ARG A 290 6.51 -29.52 15.83
C ARG A 290 6.38 -30.07 14.40
N TYR A 291 6.72 -29.30 13.36
CA TYR A 291 6.44 -29.68 11.97
C TYR A 291 7.58 -29.38 11.01
N ASN A 292 7.57 -30.03 9.83
CA ASN A 292 8.45 -29.69 8.72
C ASN A 292 8.19 -28.25 8.27
N LEU A 293 9.19 -27.39 8.48
CA LEU A 293 9.14 -25.95 8.28
C LEU A 293 8.83 -25.54 6.83
N ARG A 294 9.18 -26.35 5.83
CA ARG A 294 8.91 -26.06 4.42
C ARG A 294 7.46 -26.38 4.06
N PHE A 295 6.98 -27.56 4.44
CA PHE A 295 5.58 -27.96 4.23
C PHE A 295 4.62 -26.99 4.93
N LEU A 296 4.93 -26.59 6.17
CA LEU A 296 4.14 -25.62 6.91
C LEU A 296 4.13 -24.24 6.23
N SER A 297 5.26 -23.79 5.68
CA SER A 297 5.36 -22.52 4.91
C SER A 297 4.39 -22.54 3.72
N ILE A 298 4.43 -23.62 2.94
CA ILE A 298 3.58 -23.84 1.77
C ILE A 298 2.10 -23.87 2.17
N LEU A 299 1.73 -24.64 3.20
CA LEU A 299 0.36 -24.76 3.66
C LEU A 299 -0.21 -23.42 4.16
N ILE A 300 0.54 -22.69 4.98
CA ILE A 300 0.12 -21.37 5.47
C ILE A 300 0.00 -20.39 4.31
N GLY A 301 0.99 -20.34 3.42
CA GLY A 301 1.01 -19.45 2.28
C GLY A 301 -0.17 -19.69 1.33
N THR A 302 -0.46 -20.95 1.00
CA THR A 302 -1.61 -21.32 0.17
C THR A 302 -2.94 -20.95 0.84
N ASN A 303 -3.11 -21.24 2.14
CA ASN A 303 -4.33 -20.86 2.85
C ASN A 303 -4.52 -19.35 2.94
N LEU A 304 -3.43 -18.59 3.15
CA LEU A 304 -3.48 -17.13 3.12
C LEU A 304 -3.94 -16.63 1.74
N LEU A 305 -3.37 -17.14 0.65
CA LEU A 305 -3.78 -16.77 -0.70
C LEU A 305 -5.25 -17.11 -0.99
N ILE A 306 -5.71 -18.30 -0.60
CA ILE A 306 -7.12 -18.69 -0.73
C ILE A 306 -8.01 -17.69 0.03
N SER A 307 -7.65 -17.34 1.27
CA SER A 307 -8.45 -16.40 2.06
C SER A 307 -8.48 -15.00 1.44
N THR A 308 -7.36 -14.48 0.91
CA THR A 308 -7.35 -13.18 0.22
C THR A 308 -8.17 -13.20 -1.07
N VAL A 309 -8.21 -14.33 -1.79
CA VAL A 309 -9.07 -14.50 -2.97
C VAL A 309 -10.54 -14.42 -2.55
N LEU A 310 -10.92 -15.09 -1.47
CA LEU A 310 -12.30 -15.01 -0.94
C LEU A 310 -12.68 -13.57 -0.57
N VAL A 311 -11.79 -12.82 0.09
CA VAL A 311 -12.06 -11.42 0.42
C VAL A 311 -12.12 -10.55 -0.84
N ALA A 312 -11.23 -10.76 -1.82
CA ALA A 312 -11.23 -10.02 -3.09
C ALA A 312 -12.49 -10.27 -3.93
N LEU A 313 -13.05 -11.49 -3.86
CA LEU A 313 -14.32 -11.84 -4.50
C LEU A 313 -15.52 -11.29 -3.75
N ALA A 314 -15.44 -11.21 -2.41
CA ALA A 314 -16.52 -10.67 -1.58
C ALA A 314 -16.60 -9.14 -1.68
N ILE A 315 -15.47 -8.42 -1.60
CA ILE A 315 -15.40 -6.96 -1.63
C ILE A 315 -14.56 -6.52 -2.84
N PRO A 316 -15.11 -6.59 -4.07
CA PRO A 316 -14.35 -6.33 -5.30
C PRO A 316 -14.13 -4.83 -5.59
N PHE A 317 -14.20 -3.94 -4.59
CA PHE A 317 -14.11 -2.48 -4.77
C PHE A 317 -12.73 -1.97 -4.35
N PHE A 318 -11.83 -1.79 -5.33
CA PHE A 318 -10.45 -1.36 -5.05
C PHE A 318 -10.38 -0.03 -4.30
N GLY A 319 -11.12 0.98 -4.74
CA GLY A 319 -11.13 2.32 -4.12
C GLY A 319 -11.54 2.29 -2.65
N SER A 320 -12.67 1.66 -2.34
CA SER A 320 -13.21 1.59 -0.98
C SER A 320 -12.33 0.73 -0.06
N LEU A 321 -11.80 -0.40 -0.57
CA LEU A 321 -10.86 -1.23 0.19
C LEU A 321 -9.57 -0.45 0.52
N MET A 322 -8.99 0.24 -0.46
CA MET A 322 -7.76 1.00 -0.26
C MET A 322 -7.96 2.23 0.62
N SER A 323 -9.12 2.87 0.53
CA SER A 323 -9.51 3.93 1.46
C SER A 323 -9.60 3.38 2.89
N LEU A 324 -10.24 2.22 3.10
CA LEU A 324 -10.32 1.58 4.42
C LEU A 324 -8.94 1.22 4.97
N VAL A 325 -8.08 0.62 4.14
CA VAL A 325 -6.69 0.30 4.51
C VAL A 325 -5.94 1.57 4.91
N GLY A 326 -6.04 2.62 4.11
CA GLY A 326 -5.42 3.91 4.39
C GLY A 326 -5.89 4.53 5.70
N ALA A 327 -7.21 4.64 5.88
CA ALA A 327 -7.84 5.28 7.03
C ALA A 327 -7.56 4.55 8.35
N LEU A 328 -7.82 3.25 8.38
CA LEU A 328 -7.73 2.46 9.62
C LEU A 328 -6.31 1.99 9.90
N LEU A 329 -5.67 1.41 8.89
CA LEU A 329 -4.44 0.65 9.07
C LEU A 329 -3.22 1.53 8.86
N SER A 330 -3.15 2.26 7.74
CA SER A 330 -1.97 3.06 7.43
C SER A 330 -1.82 4.25 8.36
N ILE A 331 -2.88 4.97 8.71
CA ILE A 331 -2.77 6.04 9.73
C ILE A 331 -2.36 5.46 11.10
N THR A 332 -2.93 4.34 11.52
CA THR A 332 -2.57 3.73 12.81
C THR A 332 -1.13 3.22 12.81
N ALA A 333 -0.76 2.41 11.82
CA ALA A 333 0.54 1.76 11.72
C ALA A 333 1.67 2.70 11.31
N SER A 334 1.40 3.72 10.51
CA SER A 334 2.42 4.60 9.93
C SER A 334 2.48 5.98 10.58
N ILE A 335 1.41 6.45 11.25
CA ILE A 335 1.39 7.77 11.90
C ILE A 335 1.32 7.63 13.43
N ILE A 336 0.34 6.91 13.96
CA ILE A 336 0.05 6.88 15.41
C ILE A 336 1.07 6.01 16.16
N LEU A 337 1.22 4.74 15.77
CA LEU A 337 2.04 3.76 16.49
C LEU A 337 3.53 4.13 16.60
N PRO A 338 4.21 4.63 15.54
CA PRO A 338 5.61 5.06 15.66
C PRO A 338 5.80 6.17 16.68
N ARG A 339 4.87 7.14 16.72
CA ARG A 339 4.88 8.27 17.66
C ARG A 339 4.66 7.81 19.09
N LEU A 340 3.67 6.96 19.34
CA LEU A 340 3.42 6.40 20.66
C LEU A 340 4.60 5.58 21.19
N CYS A 341 5.17 4.72 20.35
CA CYS A 341 6.35 3.93 20.72
C CYS A 341 7.55 4.82 20.99
N TYR A 342 7.82 5.81 20.13
CA TYR A 342 8.91 6.74 20.31
C TYR A 342 8.77 7.58 21.59
N LEU A 343 7.59 8.11 21.89
CA LEU A 343 7.35 8.86 23.13
C LEU A 343 7.69 8.00 24.36
N LYS A 344 7.25 6.75 24.34
CA LYS A 344 7.46 5.82 25.46
C LYS A 344 8.92 5.42 25.62
N ILE A 345 9.61 5.13 24.51
CA ILE A 345 11.02 4.70 24.48
C ILE A 345 11.97 5.85 24.82
N SER A 346 11.77 7.02 24.21
CA SER A 346 12.64 8.20 24.40
C SER A 346 12.50 8.87 25.76
N GLY A 347 11.40 8.63 26.48
CA GLY A 347 11.13 9.28 27.76
C GLY A 347 10.76 10.76 27.65
N ILE A 348 10.54 11.30 26.44
CA ILE A 348 10.24 12.72 26.20
C ILE A 348 8.98 13.18 26.93
N TYR A 349 8.01 12.27 27.18
CA TYR A 349 6.81 12.58 27.97
C TYR A 349 7.09 13.13 29.37
N ARG A 350 8.31 12.98 29.90
CA ARG A 350 8.72 13.48 31.22
C ARG A 350 9.04 14.98 31.24
N ARG A 351 9.20 15.63 30.09
CA ARG A 351 9.51 17.07 30.00
C ARG A 351 8.55 17.73 29.01
N PHE A 352 7.84 18.75 29.47
CA PHE A 352 6.98 19.54 28.59
C PHE A 352 7.86 20.36 27.63
N ASN A 353 7.84 20.00 26.35
CA ASN A 353 8.54 20.72 25.29
C ASN A 353 7.66 20.82 24.04
N GLY A 354 8.02 21.73 23.12
CA GLY A 354 7.27 21.90 21.86
C GLY A 354 7.20 20.62 21.01
N GLN A 355 8.20 19.75 21.13
CA GLN A 355 8.22 18.46 20.45
C GLN A 355 7.12 17.51 20.96
N LEU A 356 6.89 17.45 22.27
CA LEU A 356 5.82 16.65 22.89
C LEU A 356 4.45 17.14 22.41
N VAL A 357 4.24 18.46 22.44
CA VAL A 357 2.98 19.09 21.96
C VAL A 357 2.72 18.73 20.50
N GLY A 358 3.71 18.87 19.63
CA GLY A 358 3.59 18.52 18.21
C GLY A 358 3.28 17.03 17.99
N ILE A 359 3.92 16.13 18.73
CA ILE A 359 3.64 14.70 18.62
C ILE A 359 2.21 14.38 19.07
N CYS A 360 1.77 14.93 20.21
CA CYS A 360 0.43 14.72 20.74
C CYS A 360 -0.65 15.27 19.79
N LEU A 361 -0.44 16.45 19.20
CA LEU A 361 -1.37 17.04 18.23
C LEU A 361 -1.55 16.12 17.00
N ILE A 362 -0.45 15.61 16.44
CA ILE A 362 -0.52 14.70 15.28
C ILE A 362 -1.20 13.38 15.65
N ILE A 363 -1.01 12.87 16.87
CA ILE A 363 -1.72 11.67 17.36
C ILE A 363 -3.23 11.95 17.41
N ILE A 364 -3.65 13.08 17.97
CA ILE A 364 -5.08 13.45 18.07
C ILE A 364 -5.70 13.56 16.68
N VAL A 365 -5.05 14.29 15.76
CA VAL A 365 -5.49 14.40 14.36
C VAL A 365 -5.57 13.01 13.71
N GLY A 366 -4.56 12.17 13.91
CA GLY A 366 -4.55 10.79 13.42
C GLY A 366 -5.73 9.97 13.93
N VAL A 367 -6.06 10.06 15.23
CA VAL A 367 -7.22 9.36 15.82
C VAL A 367 -8.53 9.85 15.21
N CYS A 368 -8.70 11.17 15.01
CA CYS A 368 -9.87 11.70 14.33
C CYS A 368 -9.98 11.14 12.90
N LEU A 369 -8.88 11.15 12.13
CA LEU A 369 -8.87 10.61 10.77
C LEU A 369 -9.16 9.10 10.72
N VAL A 370 -8.67 8.32 11.69
CA VAL A 370 -9.02 6.90 11.81
C VAL A 370 -10.52 6.74 12.02
N ILE A 371 -11.13 7.48 12.95
CA ILE A 371 -12.55 7.36 13.25
C ILE A 371 -13.41 7.75 12.05
N PHE A 372 -13.22 8.97 11.54
CA PHE A 372 -14.04 9.50 10.45
C PHE A 372 -13.76 8.80 9.11
N GLY A 373 -12.49 8.58 8.77
CA GLY A 373 -12.11 7.93 7.51
C GLY A 373 -12.54 6.46 7.45
N THR A 374 -12.47 5.74 8.58
CA THR A 374 -12.99 4.36 8.65
C THR A 374 -14.50 4.34 8.48
N TYR A 375 -15.21 5.26 9.15
CA TYR A 375 -16.66 5.37 9.02
C TYR A 375 -17.07 5.62 7.56
N THR A 376 -16.48 6.62 6.90
CA THR A 376 -16.75 6.91 5.48
C THR A 376 -16.42 5.71 4.58
N SER A 377 -15.26 5.08 4.76
CA SER A 377 -14.87 3.94 3.90
C SER A 377 -15.76 2.72 4.10
N VAL A 378 -16.26 2.48 5.30
CA VAL A 378 -17.21 1.39 5.58
C VAL A 378 -18.57 1.69 4.98
N LEU A 379 -19.06 2.93 5.06
CA LEU A 379 -20.27 3.35 4.38
C LEU A 379 -20.14 3.16 2.86
N ASP A 380 -19.04 3.62 2.26
CA ASP A 380 -18.78 3.42 0.83
C ASP A 380 -18.82 1.93 0.45
N ILE A 381 -18.26 1.03 1.28
CA ILE A 381 -18.35 -0.41 1.02
C ILE A 381 -19.80 -0.88 1.06
N ILE A 382 -20.58 -0.49 2.08
CA ILE A 382 -21.98 -0.91 2.27
C ILE A 382 -22.87 -0.39 1.14
N GLU A 383 -22.69 0.85 0.69
CA GLU A 383 -23.49 1.46 -0.37
C GLU A 383 -23.21 0.87 -1.77
N ASN A 384 -22.04 0.25 -1.96
CA ASN A 384 -21.68 -0.40 -3.22
C ASN A 384 -22.11 -1.88 -3.29
N PHE A 385 -22.61 -2.46 -2.18
CA PHE A 385 -23.25 -3.78 -2.16
C PHE A 385 -24.74 -3.67 -2.44
#